data_AF-A0A960UMK8-F1
#
_entry.id   AF-A0A960UMK8-F1
#
_cell.length_a   1.000
_cell.length_b   1.000
_cell.length_c   1.000
_cell.angle_alpha   90.00
_cell.angle_beta   90.00
_cell.angle_gamma   90.00
#
_symmetry.space_group_name_H-M   'P 1'
#
loop_
_entity.id
_entity.type
_entity.pdbx_description
1 polymer ?
#
loop_
_entity_poly.entity_id
_entity_poly.type
_entity_poly.pdbx_seq_one_letter_code
_entity_poly.pdbx_strand_id
1 'polypeptide(L)'
;MLKRILKYLVLPALGFFLLSEAFLRRQPDVEASVQERRMHCVDDSGLVFLCKDRSQKLQSPVGGQWLLSTNRYGERITHPLELSPDSPVSESNPTVKEVWVIGDSIAMGYLLSDAFSPPYVLSQITGIRTRNLGVDSLGTRGIQLRLKDALSYRAIVPQHIFWIYNVSDYQDDFREEKLLNDRLYRLAYRIHFNLAKLSYLYATTRLSHQVALAPIEQEIKIPDNHPTIGYLRSFAQFIKEHDLPLT
;
A
#
# COMPACT_ATOMS: atom_id res chain seq x y z
N MET A 1 -12.72 -9.96 -47.53
CA MET A 1 -13.36 -10.22 -46.22
C MET A 1 -12.64 -9.48 -45.07
N LEU A 2 -11.32 -9.66 -44.91
CA LEU A 2 -10.53 -9.01 -43.84
C LEU A 2 -10.62 -7.47 -43.78
N LYS A 3 -10.56 -6.77 -44.92
CA LYS A 3 -10.70 -5.30 -44.98
C LYS A 3 -12.07 -4.80 -44.49
N ARG A 4 -13.13 -5.59 -44.68
CA ARG A 4 -14.49 -5.25 -44.18
C ARG A 4 -14.57 -5.49 -42.67
N ILE A 5 -14.05 -6.60 -42.16
CA ILE A 5 -13.99 -6.89 -40.71
C ILE A 5 -13.21 -5.79 -39.98
N LEU A 6 -12.04 -5.41 -40.52
CA LEU A 6 -11.22 -4.34 -39.94
C LEU A 6 -12.00 -3.01 -39.90
N LYS A 7 -12.60 -2.61 -41.02
CA LYS A 7 -13.28 -1.30 -41.14
C LYS A 7 -14.57 -1.20 -40.33
N TYR A 8 -15.36 -2.27 -40.29
CA TYR A 8 -16.72 -2.22 -39.74
C TYR A 8 -16.88 -2.83 -38.36
N LEU A 9 -15.89 -3.60 -37.87
CA LEU A 9 -15.95 -4.21 -36.54
C LEU A 9 -14.77 -3.76 -35.67
N VAL A 10 -13.54 -3.94 -36.13
CA VAL A 10 -12.35 -3.67 -35.30
C VAL A 10 -12.17 -2.18 -35.03
N LEU A 11 -12.21 -1.33 -36.07
CA LEU A 11 -12.03 0.11 -35.89
C LEU A 11 -13.14 0.76 -35.04
N PRO A 12 -14.44 0.45 -35.24
CA PRO A 12 -15.48 0.96 -34.35
C PRO A 12 -15.36 0.47 -32.91
N ALA A 13 -15.03 -0.82 -32.69
CA ALA A 13 -14.83 -1.35 -31.34
C ALA A 13 -13.65 -0.68 -30.63
N LEU A 14 -12.53 -0.47 -31.35
CA LEU A 14 -11.38 0.27 -30.83
C LEU A 14 -11.75 1.73 -30.52
N GLY A 15 -12.49 2.38 -31.42
CA GLY A 15 -12.98 3.74 -31.22
C GLY A 15 -13.86 3.86 -29.98
N PHE A 16 -14.80 2.93 -29.80
CA PHE A 16 -15.64 2.86 -28.59
C PHE A 16 -14.80 2.66 -27.33
N PHE A 17 -13.87 1.70 -27.34
CA PHE A 17 -12.97 1.45 -26.22
C PHE A 17 -12.17 2.69 -25.81
N LEU A 18 -11.55 3.38 -26.78
CA LEU A 18 -10.77 4.60 -26.53
C LEU A 18 -11.64 5.74 -25.99
N LEU A 19 -12.86 5.90 -26.50
CA LEU A 19 -13.81 6.90 -26.01
C LEU A 19 -14.27 6.59 -24.58
N SER A 20 -14.55 5.33 -24.26
CA SER A 20 -14.90 4.90 -22.90
C SER A 20 -13.75 5.16 -21.92
N GLU A 21 -12.52 4.82 -22.28
CA GLU A 21 -11.32 5.14 -21.49
C GLU A 21 -11.21 6.66 -21.26
N ALA A 22 -11.36 7.47 -22.30
CA ALA A 22 -11.27 8.93 -22.20
C ALA A 22 -12.38 9.53 -21.32
N PHE A 23 -13.60 8.98 -21.38
CA PHE A 23 -14.71 9.39 -20.54
C PHE A 23 -14.48 9.02 -19.07
N LEU A 24 -14.08 7.78 -18.80
CA LEU A 24 -13.87 7.27 -17.44
C LEU A 24 -12.71 7.97 -16.71
N ARG A 25 -11.70 8.46 -17.44
CA ARG A 25 -10.64 9.33 -16.88
C ARG A 25 -11.16 10.61 -16.21
N ARG A 26 -12.36 11.06 -16.58
CA ARG A 26 -12.98 12.26 -16.00
C ARG A 26 -13.88 11.94 -14.81
N GLN A 27 -14.12 10.67 -14.52
CA GLN A 27 -14.92 10.24 -13.38
C GLN A 27 -14.05 10.24 -12.12
N PRO A 28 -14.34 11.07 -11.09
CA PRO A 28 -13.46 11.25 -9.94
C PRO A 28 -13.11 9.96 -9.22
N ASP A 29 -14.08 9.05 -9.02
CA ASP A 29 -13.85 7.80 -8.29
C ASP A 29 -12.95 6.83 -9.07
N VAL A 30 -13.12 6.78 -10.40
CA VAL A 30 -12.29 5.94 -11.27
C VAL A 30 -10.86 6.49 -11.31
N GLU A 31 -10.72 7.80 -11.49
CA GLU A 31 -9.41 8.47 -11.48
C GLU A 31 -8.72 8.31 -10.12
N ALA A 32 -9.41 8.55 -9.01
CA ALA A 32 -8.88 8.32 -7.66
C ALA A 32 -8.37 6.88 -7.51
N SER A 33 -9.17 5.90 -7.91
CA SER A 33 -8.83 4.48 -7.81
C SER A 33 -7.66 4.08 -8.71
N VAL A 34 -7.53 4.66 -9.90
CA VAL A 34 -6.39 4.39 -10.80
C VAL A 34 -5.12 5.09 -10.31
N GLN A 35 -5.23 6.34 -9.84
CA GLN A 35 -4.11 7.11 -9.30
C GLN A 35 -3.53 6.47 -8.04
N GLU A 36 -4.39 6.02 -7.13
CA GLU A 36 -4.01 5.28 -5.92
C GLU A 36 -3.20 4.03 -6.30
N ARG A 37 -3.69 3.19 -7.22
CA ARG A 37 -2.92 2.02 -7.71
C ARG A 37 -1.62 2.38 -8.42
N ARG A 38 -1.52 3.58 -8.99
CA ARG A 38 -0.26 4.03 -9.61
C ARG A 38 0.83 4.30 -8.60
N MET A 39 0.47 4.67 -7.37
CA MET A 39 1.39 4.81 -6.24
C MET A 39 1.85 3.47 -5.68
N HIS A 40 1.20 2.37 -6.07
CA HIS A 40 1.52 1.03 -5.62
C HIS A 40 2.21 0.17 -6.70
N CYS A 41 3.11 -0.69 -6.25
CA CYS A 41 3.96 -1.57 -7.04
C CYS A 41 3.88 -2.99 -6.45
N VAL A 42 3.76 -3.99 -7.32
CA VAL A 42 3.79 -5.40 -6.92
C VAL A 42 5.24 -5.87 -6.86
N ASP A 43 5.64 -6.47 -5.74
CA ASP A 43 6.98 -7.03 -5.57
C ASP A 43 7.10 -8.45 -6.14
N ASP A 44 8.27 -9.07 -5.95
CA ASP A 44 8.54 -10.44 -6.38
C ASP A 44 7.72 -11.52 -5.65
N SER A 45 7.28 -11.23 -4.43
CA SER A 45 6.38 -12.11 -3.68
C SER A 45 4.91 -11.98 -4.10
N GLY A 46 4.56 -10.94 -4.86
CA GLY A 46 3.20 -10.65 -5.30
C GLY A 46 2.44 -9.70 -4.37
N LEU A 47 3.06 -9.27 -3.28
CA LEU A 47 2.53 -8.28 -2.36
C LEU A 47 2.60 -6.90 -2.99
N VAL A 48 1.71 -6.02 -2.53
CA VAL A 48 1.59 -4.67 -3.03
C VAL A 48 2.23 -3.74 -2.01
N PHE A 49 3.25 -3.00 -2.44
CA PHE A 49 3.90 -1.96 -1.64
C PHE A 49 3.81 -0.61 -2.34
N LEU A 50 4.14 0.46 -1.62
CA LEU A 50 4.34 1.76 -2.24
C LEU A 50 5.52 1.72 -3.21
N CYS A 51 5.33 2.29 -4.40
CA CYS A 51 6.40 2.46 -5.38
C CYS A 51 7.46 3.41 -4.84
N LYS A 52 8.72 3.16 -5.19
CA LYS A 52 9.88 4.00 -4.84
C LYS A 52 9.86 5.32 -5.62
N ASP A 53 10.36 6.39 -4.98
CA ASP A 53 10.61 7.71 -5.59
C ASP A 53 9.42 8.28 -6.36
N ARG A 54 8.23 8.24 -5.75
CA ARG A 54 7.01 8.79 -6.30
C ARG A 54 6.56 9.99 -5.49
N SER A 55 6.02 10.99 -6.14
CA SER A 55 5.27 12.06 -5.49
C SER A 55 4.10 12.43 -6.38
N GLN A 56 2.89 12.30 -5.85
CA GLN A 56 1.67 12.54 -6.62
C GLN A 56 0.58 13.15 -5.74
N LYS A 57 -0.11 14.15 -6.30
CA LYS A 57 -1.39 14.61 -5.77
C LYS A 57 -2.47 13.65 -6.25
N LEU A 58 -3.11 12.99 -5.30
CA LEU A 58 -4.14 11.98 -5.51
C LEU A 58 -5.51 12.60 -5.27
N GLN A 59 -6.47 12.23 -6.10
CA GLN A 59 -7.86 12.57 -5.88
C GLN A 59 -8.43 11.74 -4.73
N SER A 60 -9.17 12.38 -3.81
CA SER A 60 -9.90 11.66 -2.76
C SER A 60 -11.28 11.21 -3.27
N PRO A 61 -11.75 10.00 -2.92
CA PRO A 61 -13.11 9.55 -3.23
C PRO A 61 -14.21 10.43 -2.62
N VAL A 62 -13.93 11.10 -1.48
CA VAL A 62 -14.89 11.99 -0.80
C VAL A 62 -14.72 13.46 -1.20
N GLY A 63 -13.91 13.74 -2.22
CA GLY A 63 -13.58 15.09 -2.66
C GLY A 63 -12.29 15.65 -2.05
N GLY A 64 -11.67 16.58 -2.76
CA GLY A 64 -10.36 17.14 -2.40
C GLY A 64 -9.18 16.33 -2.96
N GLN A 65 -7.97 16.79 -2.63
CA GLN A 65 -6.71 16.17 -3.06
C GLN A 65 -5.79 15.96 -1.87
N TRP A 66 -4.98 14.92 -1.92
CA TRP A 66 -3.95 14.65 -0.93
C TRP A 66 -2.61 14.34 -1.59
N LEU A 67 -1.53 14.80 -0.99
CA LEU A 67 -0.17 14.52 -1.47
C LEU A 67 0.36 13.26 -0.82
N LEU A 68 0.75 12.29 -1.65
CA LEU A 68 1.50 11.11 -1.24
C LEU A 68 2.87 11.15 -1.89
N SER A 69 3.91 11.18 -1.07
CA SER A 69 5.29 11.08 -1.54
C SER A 69 6.03 9.94 -0.86
N THR A 70 6.85 9.25 -1.63
CA THR A 70 7.61 8.09 -1.21
C THR A 70 9.09 8.29 -1.47
N ASN A 71 9.93 7.80 -0.56
CA ASN A 71 11.36 7.80 -0.74
C ASN A 71 11.81 6.60 -1.61
N ARG A 72 13.12 6.49 -1.83
CA ARG A 72 13.77 5.41 -2.61
C ARG A 72 13.58 4.00 -2.05
N TYR A 73 13.06 3.86 -0.83
CA TYR A 73 12.73 2.59 -0.20
C TYR A 73 11.26 2.20 -0.36
N GLY A 74 10.45 3.05 -1.00
CA GLY A 74 9.00 2.84 -1.05
C GLY A 74 8.37 3.04 0.32
N GLU A 75 8.94 3.91 1.15
CA GLU A 75 8.33 4.38 2.40
C GLU A 75 7.70 5.72 2.13
N ARG A 76 6.56 5.99 2.77
CA ARG A 76 6.02 7.34 2.76
C ARG A 76 6.96 8.27 3.52
N ILE A 77 7.22 9.46 2.97
CA ILE A 77 8.12 10.41 3.61
C ILE A 77 7.54 10.96 4.92
N THR A 78 8.42 11.22 5.87
CA THR A 78 8.10 11.91 7.13
C THR A 78 8.81 13.26 7.24
N HIS A 79 9.66 13.56 6.27
CA HIS A 79 10.35 14.84 6.13
C HIS A 79 10.63 15.14 4.65
N PRO A 80 10.41 16.38 4.16
CA PRO A 80 10.65 16.73 2.75
C PRO A 80 12.07 16.47 2.25
N LEU A 81 13.06 16.62 3.14
CA LEU A 81 14.46 16.34 2.81
C LEU A 81 14.74 14.87 2.50
N GLU A 82 13.85 13.92 2.81
CA GLU A 82 14.03 12.51 2.41
C GLU A 82 13.98 12.30 0.89
N LEU A 83 13.38 13.25 0.15
CA LEU A 83 13.29 13.19 -1.32
C LEU A 83 14.58 13.60 -2.02
N SER A 84 15.49 14.29 -1.32
CA SER A 84 16.77 14.70 -1.88
C SER A 84 17.80 13.57 -1.72
N PRO A 85 18.40 13.05 -2.81
CA PRO A 85 19.42 11.99 -2.72
C PRO A 85 20.63 12.38 -1.86
N ASP A 86 20.96 13.67 -1.82
CA ASP A 86 22.13 14.20 -1.11
C ASP A 86 21.80 14.63 0.34
N SER A 87 20.56 14.42 0.78
CA SER A 87 20.15 14.83 2.12
C SER A 87 20.72 13.91 3.19
N PRO A 88 21.20 14.46 4.33
CA PRO A 88 21.61 13.65 5.47
C PRO A 88 20.45 12.87 6.11
N VAL A 89 19.20 13.23 5.79
CA VAL A 89 17.97 12.53 6.22
C VAL A 89 17.58 11.44 5.22
N SER A 90 18.10 11.42 3.99
CA SER A 90 17.78 10.37 3.02
C SER A 90 18.45 9.03 3.38
N GLU A 91 19.65 9.12 3.98
CA GLU A 91 20.43 7.99 4.43
C GLU A 91 20.12 7.58 5.88
N SER A 92 20.40 6.32 6.19
CA SER A 92 20.32 5.81 7.54
C SER A 92 21.66 6.08 8.18
N ASN A 93 21.67 7.01 9.11
CA ASN A 93 22.81 7.25 9.96
C ASN A 93 22.63 6.47 11.27
N PRO A 94 23.49 5.48 11.59
CA PRO A 94 23.38 4.69 12.83
C PRO A 94 23.51 5.51 14.12
N THR A 95 23.97 6.77 14.04
CA THR A 95 23.98 7.68 15.19
C THR A 95 22.65 8.40 15.40
N VAL A 96 21.71 8.30 14.45
CA VAL A 96 20.40 8.94 14.52
C VAL A 96 19.40 7.94 15.10
N LYS A 97 18.73 8.38 16.17
CA LYS A 97 17.65 7.64 16.80
C LYS A 97 16.43 7.65 15.87
N GLU A 98 15.91 6.47 15.56
CA GLU A 98 14.72 6.31 14.73
C GLU A 98 13.61 5.58 15.48
N VAL A 99 12.36 6.01 15.25
CA VAL A 99 11.14 5.28 15.59
C VAL A 99 10.50 4.80 14.30
N TRP A 100 10.02 3.57 14.24
CA TRP A 100 9.37 3.04 13.04
C TRP A 100 7.88 2.84 13.32
N VAL A 101 7.03 3.20 12.36
CA VAL A 101 5.60 2.94 12.43
C VAL A 101 5.25 1.94 11.34
N ILE A 102 4.65 0.82 11.73
CA ILE A 102 4.24 -0.28 10.85
C ILE A 102 2.72 -0.48 10.95
N GLY A 103 2.13 -1.05 9.92
CA GLY A 103 0.69 -1.31 9.85
C GLY A 103 0.17 -1.20 8.42
N ASP A 104 -1.15 -1.07 8.31
CA ASP A 104 -1.88 -1.03 7.05
C ASP A 104 -2.12 0.42 6.55
N SER A 105 -3.28 0.65 5.92
CA SER A 105 -3.80 1.95 5.51
C SER A 105 -3.77 3.04 6.60
N ILE A 106 -4.04 2.69 7.87
CA ILE A 106 -4.10 3.66 8.96
C ILE A 106 -2.68 4.13 9.32
N ALA A 107 -1.74 3.19 9.45
CA ALA A 107 -0.32 3.51 9.67
C ALA A 107 0.26 4.34 8.52
N MET A 108 -0.08 3.98 7.28
CA MET A 108 0.33 4.73 6.09
C MET A 108 -0.20 6.17 6.09
N GLY A 109 -1.38 6.40 6.68
CA GLY A 109 -2.11 7.67 6.62
C GLY A 109 -2.90 7.82 5.31
N TYR A 110 -3.61 6.77 4.90
CA TYR A 110 -4.47 6.79 3.71
C TYR A 110 -5.42 8.00 3.74
N LEU A 111 -5.58 8.68 2.58
CA LEU A 111 -6.34 9.92 2.39
C LEU A 111 -5.84 11.17 3.14
N LEU A 112 -4.74 11.09 3.88
CA LEU A 112 -4.09 12.24 4.49
C LEU A 112 -2.92 12.69 3.61
N SER A 113 -2.65 13.99 3.50
CA SER A 113 -1.39 14.45 2.85
C SER A 113 -0.19 14.14 3.73
N ASP A 114 1.03 14.11 3.15
CA ASP A 114 2.25 13.70 3.86
C ASP A 114 2.41 14.36 5.23
N ALA A 115 2.20 15.68 5.29
CA ALA A 115 2.32 16.49 6.52
C ALA A 115 1.33 16.12 7.64
N PHE A 116 0.27 15.36 7.32
CA PHE A 116 -0.77 14.93 8.24
C PHE A 116 -0.75 13.43 8.49
N SER A 117 0.16 12.67 7.88
CA SER A 117 0.30 11.24 8.18
C SER A 117 0.76 11.06 9.63
N PRO A 118 0.28 10.03 10.35
CA PRO A 118 0.64 9.84 11.77
C PRO A 118 2.16 9.82 12.01
N PRO A 119 2.98 9.14 11.18
CA PRO A 119 4.43 9.13 11.37
C PRO A 119 5.08 10.49 11.13
N TYR A 120 4.58 11.29 10.16
CA TYR A 120 5.07 12.65 9.95
C TYR A 120 4.79 13.51 11.18
N VAL A 121 3.56 13.51 11.67
CA VAL A 121 3.14 14.29 12.84
C VAL A 121 3.93 13.88 14.08
N LEU A 122 4.14 12.58 14.29
CA LEU A 122 4.97 12.07 15.39
C LEU A 122 6.41 12.58 15.31
N SER A 123 6.99 12.59 14.10
CA SER A 123 8.32 13.13 13.83
C SER A 123 8.42 14.62 14.21
N GLN A 124 7.42 15.42 13.82
CA GLN A 124 7.39 16.85 14.11
C GLN A 124 7.21 17.16 15.60
N ILE A 125 6.33 16.44 16.29
CA ILE A 125 6.02 16.71 17.71
C ILE A 125 7.17 16.29 18.62
N THR A 126 7.81 15.15 18.33
CA THR A 126 8.86 14.60 19.20
C THR A 126 10.26 15.08 18.83
N GLY A 127 10.46 15.56 17.61
CA GLY A 127 11.78 15.80 17.03
C GLY A 127 12.59 14.51 16.77
N ILE A 128 11.99 13.33 16.99
CA ILE A 128 12.61 12.04 16.72
C ILE A 128 12.27 11.63 15.30
N ARG A 129 13.30 11.26 14.53
CA ARG A 129 13.09 10.77 13.17
C ARG A 129 12.16 9.55 13.22
N THR A 130 10.98 9.69 12.63
CA THR A 130 9.99 8.61 12.57
C THR A 130 9.93 8.09 11.15
N ARG A 131 9.85 6.77 10.92
CA ARG A 131 9.69 6.19 9.58
C ARG A 131 8.28 5.66 9.40
N ASN A 132 7.76 5.79 8.18
CA ASN A 132 6.47 5.24 7.81
C ASN A 132 6.66 3.98 6.94
N LEU A 133 6.60 2.83 7.59
CA LEU A 133 6.61 1.52 6.94
C LEU A 133 5.19 1.02 6.64
N GLY A 134 4.16 1.81 6.96
CA GLY A 134 2.77 1.47 6.69
C GLY A 134 2.45 1.46 5.21
N VAL A 135 1.62 0.50 4.79
CA VAL A 135 1.20 0.33 3.41
C VAL A 135 -0.24 -0.15 3.40
N ASP A 136 -1.06 0.42 2.52
CA ASP A 136 -2.46 0.00 2.40
C ASP A 136 -2.59 -1.50 2.08
N SER A 137 -3.59 -2.12 2.71
CA SER A 137 -3.99 -3.49 2.50
C SER A 137 -2.87 -4.51 2.76
N LEU A 138 -1.99 -4.29 3.74
CA LEU A 138 -1.10 -5.35 4.23
C LEU A 138 -1.71 -6.03 5.44
N GLY A 139 -1.67 -7.36 5.44
CA GLY A 139 -1.93 -8.17 6.61
C GLY A 139 -0.69 -8.32 7.50
N THR A 140 -0.85 -9.09 8.57
CA THR A 140 0.20 -9.37 9.55
C THR A 140 1.46 -9.92 8.88
N ARG A 141 1.30 -10.82 7.90
CA ARG A 141 2.45 -11.43 7.23
C ARG A 141 3.18 -10.44 6.32
N GLY A 142 2.45 -9.63 5.57
CA GLY A 142 3.00 -8.56 4.75
C GLY A 142 3.73 -7.52 5.57
N ILE A 143 3.18 -7.12 6.72
CA ILE A 143 3.82 -6.22 7.69
C ILE A 143 5.14 -6.81 8.21
N GLN A 144 5.15 -8.09 8.60
CA GLN A 144 6.37 -8.77 9.01
C GLN A 144 7.43 -8.76 7.91
N LEU A 145 7.05 -9.07 6.66
CA LEU A 145 7.97 -9.05 5.52
C LEU A 145 8.51 -7.65 5.26
N ARG A 146 7.65 -6.63 5.34
CA ARG A 146 8.04 -5.23 5.18
C ARG A 146 9.06 -4.80 6.23
N LEU A 147 8.84 -5.18 7.50
CA LEU A 147 9.75 -4.91 8.59
C LEU A 147 11.08 -5.64 8.42
N LYS A 148 11.04 -6.91 8.03
CA LYS A 148 12.24 -7.72 7.75
C LYS A 148 13.08 -7.09 6.63
N ASP A 149 12.44 -6.69 5.54
CA ASP A 149 13.10 -5.98 4.46
C ASP A 149 13.74 -4.69 4.98
N ALA A 150 13.00 -3.89 5.78
CA ALA A 150 13.49 -2.65 6.38
C ALA A 150 14.75 -2.83 7.25
N LEU A 151 14.83 -3.93 7.99
CA LEU A 151 16.00 -4.30 8.78
C LEU A 151 17.18 -4.77 7.90
N SER A 152 16.91 -5.35 6.72
CA SER A 152 17.95 -5.90 5.85
C SER A 152 18.76 -4.84 5.10
N TYR A 153 18.12 -3.76 4.65
CA TYR A 153 18.79 -2.71 3.86
C TYR A 153 19.26 -1.52 4.70
N ARG A 154 19.09 -1.57 6.04
CA ARG A 154 19.55 -0.52 6.96
C ARG A 154 20.42 -1.12 8.07
N ALA A 155 21.50 -0.44 8.40
CA ALA A 155 22.36 -0.79 9.54
C ALA A 155 21.82 -0.26 10.90
N ILE A 156 20.57 0.22 10.96
CA ILE A 156 19.97 0.83 12.15
C ILE A 156 18.97 -0.12 12.78
N VAL A 157 19.10 -0.31 14.09
CA VAL A 157 18.04 -0.90 14.92
C VAL A 157 17.14 0.24 15.43
N PRO A 158 15.82 0.20 15.19
CA PRO A 158 14.91 1.22 15.68
C PRO A 158 14.94 1.28 17.21
N GLN A 159 14.81 2.48 17.77
CA GLN A 159 14.62 2.66 19.20
C GLN A 159 13.28 2.11 19.68
N HIS A 160 12.28 2.22 18.82
CA HIS A 160 10.93 1.75 19.07
C HIS A 160 10.21 1.51 17.76
N ILE A 161 9.29 0.55 17.76
CA ILE A 161 8.38 0.26 16.67
C ILE A 161 6.96 0.39 17.22
N PHE A 162 6.15 1.24 16.61
CA PHE A 162 4.72 1.29 16.85
C PHE A 162 4.00 0.47 15.79
N TRP A 163 3.18 -0.49 16.20
CA TRP A 163 2.29 -1.20 15.29
C TRP A 163 0.85 -0.72 15.45
N ILE A 164 0.35 -0.06 14.41
CA ILE A 164 -1.07 0.25 14.32
C ILE A 164 -1.76 -0.94 13.67
N TYR A 165 -2.33 -1.80 14.50
CA TYR A 165 -3.10 -2.97 14.09
C TYR A 165 -4.56 -2.59 13.80
N ASN A 166 -5.11 -3.12 12.70
CA ASN A 166 -6.48 -2.87 12.27
C ASN A 166 -7.22 -4.20 12.00
N VAL A 167 -8.55 -4.14 11.94
CA VAL A 167 -9.36 -5.34 11.67
C VAL A 167 -9.22 -5.81 10.21
N SER A 168 -8.86 -4.90 9.30
CA SER A 168 -8.53 -5.23 7.90
C SER A 168 -7.35 -6.18 7.78
N ASP A 169 -6.38 -6.15 8.71
CA ASP A 169 -5.23 -7.07 8.70
C ASP A 169 -5.69 -8.54 8.66
N TYR A 170 -6.80 -8.88 9.34
CA TYR A 170 -7.40 -10.22 9.27
C TYR A 170 -7.86 -10.58 7.85
N GLN A 171 -8.53 -9.66 7.15
CA GLN A 171 -9.03 -9.95 5.80
C GLN A 171 -7.87 -10.07 4.80
N ASP A 172 -6.84 -9.26 4.96
CA ASP A 172 -5.68 -9.26 4.07
C ASP A 172 -4.82 -10.52 4.25
N ASP A 173 -4.72 -11.08 5.46
CA ASP A 173 -3.93 -12.29 5.72
C ASP A 173 -4.34 -13.50 4.84
N PHE A 174 -5.63 -13.68 4.53
CA PHE A 174 -6.07 -14.73 3.59
C PHE A 174 -5.60 -14.48 2.16
N ARG A 175 -5.61 -13.22 1.73
CA ARG A 175 -5.17 -12.83 0.38
C ARG A 175 -3.67 -13.02 0.27
N GLU A 176 -2.92 -12.61 1.30
CA GLU A 176 -1.47 -12.79 1.38
C GLU A 176 -1.08 -14.26 1.38
N GLU A 177 -1.78 -15.10 2.12
CA GLU A 177 -1.55 -16.55 2.12
C GLU A 177 -1.61 -17.13 0.70
N LYS A 178 -2.63 -16.73 -0.08
CA LYS A 178 -2.77 -17.15 -1.48
C LYS A 178 -1.65 -16.59 -2.36
N LEU A 179 -1.32 -15.31 -2.23
CA LEU A 179 -0.24 -14.68 -3.02
C LEU A 179 1.11 -15.37 -2.79
N LEU A 180 1.41 -15.69 -1.52
CA LEU A 180 2.69 -16.27 -1.14
C LEU A 180 2.81 -17.75 -1.50
N ASN A 181 1.71 -18.52 -1.44
CA ASN A 181 1.75 -19.97 -1.65
C ASN A 181 1.31 -20.44 -3.05
N ASP A 182 0.52 -19.66 -3.78
CA ASP A 182 0.00 -20.02 -5.11
C ASP A 182 0.60 -19.13 -6.22
N ARG A 183 1.46 -19.74 -7.05
CA ARG A 183 2.12 -19.04 -8.16
C ARG A 183 1.16 -18.63 -9.28
N LEU A 184 0.12 -19.42 -9.56
CA LEU A 184 -0.86 -19.08 -10.59
C LEU A 184 -1.75 -17.94 -10.11
N TYR A 185 -2.19 -17.99 -8.85
CA TYR A 185 -2.90 -16.88 -8.22
C TYR A 185 -2.06 -15.60 -8.23
N ARG A 186 -0.77 -15.69 -7.90
CA ARG A 186 0.17 -14.56 -7.95
C ARG A 186 0.29 -13.95 -9.35
N LEU A 187 0.46 -14.79 -10.37
CA LEU A 187 0.56 -14.32 -11.75
C LEU A 187 -0.74 -13.63 -12.20
N ALA A 188 -1.89 -14.26 -11.93
CA ALA A 188 -3.19 -13.68 -12.24
C ALA A 188 -3.37 -12.35 -11.51
N TYR A 189 -3.07 -12.28 -10.22
CA TYR A 189 -3.16 -11.06 -9.42
C TYR A 189 -2.29 -9.93 -10.00
N ARG A 190 -1.04 -10.24 -10.40
CA ARG A 190 -0.16 -9.26 -11.07
C ARG A 190 -0.77 -8.71 -12.36
N ILE A 191 -1.33 -9.57 -13.19
CA ILE A 191 -2.00 -9.15 -14.43
C ILE A 191 -3.19 -8.25 -14.08
N HIS A 192 -4.04 -8.68 -13.15
CA HIS A 192 -5.21 -7.92 -12.69
C HIS A 192 -4.83 -6.54 -12.13
N PHE A 193 -3.81 -6.48 -11.27
CA PHE A 193 -3.31 -5.25 -10.68
C PHE A 193 -2.82 -4.28 -11.77
N ASN A 194 -1.99 -4.76 -12.70
CA ASN A 194 -1.46 -3.91 -13.77
C ASN A 194 -2.54 -3.46 -14.75
N LEU A 195 -3.53 -4.30 -15.06
CA LEU A 195 -4.69 -3.90 -15.86
C LEU A 195 -5.49 -2.80 -15.17
N ALA A 196 -5.76 -2.92 -13.87
CA ALA A 196 -6.46 -1.90 -13.09
C ALA A 196 -5.68 -0.59 -12.93
N LYS A 197 -4.34 -0.65 -12.99
CA LYS A 197 -3.45 0.51 -12.97
C LYS A 197 -3.40 1.26 -14.32
N LEU A 198 -3.61 0.55 -15.43
CA LEU A 198 -3.45 1.09 -16.79
C LEU A 198 -4.77 1.44 -17.49
N SER A 199 -5.83 0.66 -17.24
CA SER A 199 -7.12 0.79 -17.91
C SER A 199 -8.18 1.30 -16.94
N TYR A 200 -8.75 2.46 -17.25
CA TYR A 200 -9.87 3.03 -16.49
C TYR A 200 -11.12 2.17 -16.64
N LEU A 201 -11.32 1.60 -17.83
CA LEU A 201 -12.43 0.68 -18.08
C LEU A 201 -12.29 -0.60 -17.26
N TYR A 202 -11.09 -1.14 -17.11
CA TYR A 202 -10.88 -2.28 -16.24
C TYR A 202 -11.04 -1.90 -14.76
N ALA A 203 -10.53 -0.73 -14.37
CA ALA A 203 -10.63 -0.23 -13.00
C ALA A 203 -12.08 -0.08 -12.50
N THR A 204 -13.05 0.26 -13.36
CA THR A 204 -14.47 0.32 -12.95
C THR A 204 -15.01 -1.02 -12.47
N THR A 205 -14.56 -2.12 -13.04
CA THR A 205 -14.94 -3.48 -12.58
C THR A 205 -14.39 -3.82 -11.19
N ARG A 206 -13.48 -3.00 -10.68
CA ARG A 206 -12.78 -3.15 -9.41
C ARG A 206 -13.12 -2.06 -8.40
N LEU A 207 -14.02 -1.15 -8.74
CA LEU A 207 -14.56 -0.20 -7.78
C LEU A 207 -15.43 -0.96 -6.80
N SER A 208 -14.87 -1.23 -5.62
CA SER A 208 -15.71 -1.61 -4.50
C SER A 208 -16.46 -0.36 -4.09
N HIS A 209 -17.80 -0.35 -4.20
CA HIS A 209 -18.57 0.60 -3.42
C HIS A 209 -18.22 0.30 -1.97
N GLN A 210 -17.67 1.28 -1.25
CA GLN A 210 -17.43 1.15 0.18
C GLN A 210 -18.74 0.68 0.79
N VAL A 211 -18.78 -0.59 1.20
CA VAL A 211 -19.89 -1.14 1.95
C VAL A 211 -19.97 -0.26 3.18
N ALA A 212 -21.11 0.42 3.34
CA ALA A 212 -21.41 1.23 4.51
C ALA A 212 -20.94 0.46 5.75
N LEU A 213 -20.14 1.12 6.60
CA LEU A 213 -19.60 0.57 7.84
C LEU A 213 -20.68 -0.33 8.47
N ALA A 214 -20.49 -1.64 8.39
CA ALA A 214 -21.39 -2.57 9.04
C ALA A 214 -21.36 -2.21 10.54
N PRO A 215 -22.51 -2.08 11.21
CA PRO A 215 -22.55 -1.66 12.60
C PRO A 215 -21.65 -2.58 13.44
N ILE A 216 -20.79 -1.96 14.25
CA ILE A 216 -19.67 -2.56 15.02
C ILE A 216 -20.19 -3.37 16.23
N GLU A 217 -21.38 -3.97 16.15
CA GLU A 217 -22.04 -4.60 17.31
C GLU A 217 -22.01 -6.13 17.32
N GLN A 218 -21.40 -6.79 16.33
CA GLN A 218 -21.21 -8.24 16.40
C GLN A 218 -19.79 -8.56 16.85
N GLU A 219 -19.67 -9.20 18.01
CA GLU A 219 -18.44 -9.84 18.48
C GLU A 219 -17.98 -10.84 17.41
N ILE A 220 -16.98 -10.44 16.63
CA ILE A 220 -16.43 -11.27 15.56
C ILE A 220 -15.66 -12.41 16.23
N LYS A 221 -16.29 -13.58 16.36
CA LYS A 221 -15.59 -14.81 16.72
C LYS A 221 -14.65 -15.19 15.57
N ILE A 222 -13.38 -14.83 15.71
CA ILE A 222 -12.32 -15.24 14.79
C ILE A 222 -12.13 -16.75 14.96
N PRO A 223 -12.28 -17.56 13.89
CA PRO A 223 -12.11 -19.00 14.00
C PRO A 223 -10.64 -19.33 14.26
N ASP A 224 -10.38 -20.36 15.08
CA ASP A 224 -9.01 -20.73 15.49
C ASP A 224 -8.10 -21.14 14.33
N ASN A 225 -8.68 -21.53 13.19
CA ASN A 225 -7.97 -21.90 11.97
C ASN A 225 -7.65 -20.71 11.05
N HIS A 226 -7.92 -19.49 11.48
CA HIS A 226 -7.64 -18.29 10.69
C HIS A 226 -6.11 -18.07 10.54
N PRO A 227 -5.59 -17.78 9.32
CA PRO A 227 -4.14 -17.66 9.08
C PRO A 227 -3.47 -16.59 9.95
N THR A 228 -4.18 -15.50 10.24
CA THR A 228 -3.73 -14.43 11.15
C THR A 228 -3.20 -14.94 12.48
N ILE A 229 -3.80 -15.96 13.10
CA ILE A 229 -3.32 -16.47 14.39
C ILE A 229 -1.91 -17.07 14.24
N GLY A 230 -1.67 -17.80 13.15
CA GLY A 230 -0.34 -18.31 12.82
C GLY A 230 0.65 -17.19 12.52
N TYR A 231 0.22 -16.16 11.77
CA TYR A 231 1.08 -15.03 11.43
C TYR A 231 1.41 -14.14 12.63
N LEU A 232 0.47 -13.89 13.53
CA LEU A 232 0.72 -13.18 14.79
C LEU A 232 1.74 -13.90 15.66
N ARG A 233 1.65 -15.23 15.78
CA ARG A 233 2.65 -16.03 16.49
C ARG A 233 4.01 -15.96 15.82
N SER A 234 4.06 -16.08 14.49
CA SER A 234 5.31 -15.96 13.72
C SER A 234 5.91 -14.56 13.85
N PHE A 235 5.08 -13.52 13.88
CA PHE A 235 5.52 -12.15 14.04
C PHE A 235 6.07 -11.90 15.45
N ALA A 236 5.35 -12.33 16.49
CA ALA A 236 5.83 -12.26 17.87
C ALA A 236 7.16 -13.00 18.06
N GLN A 237 7.32 -14.18 17.45
CA GLN A 237 8.58 -14.90 17.45
C GLN A 237 9.69 -14.11 16.75
N PHE A 238 9.41 -13.55 15.57
CA PHE A 238 10.37 -12.73 14.82
C PHE A 238 10.84 -11.50 15.61
N ILE A 239 9.92 -10.79 16.27
CA ILE A 239 10.21 -9.65 17.15
C ILE A 239 11.15 -10.08 18.28
N LYS A 240 10.87 -11.23 18.92
CA LYS A 240 11.71 -11.77 19.99
C LYS A 240 13.10 -12.20 19.51
N GLU A 241 13.20 -12.84 18.34
CA GLU A 241 14.47 -13.31 17.77
C GLU A 241 15.41 -12.15 17.40
N HIS A 242 14.86 -10.99 17.04
CA HIS A 242 15.62 -9.81 16.63
C HIS A 242 15.72 -8.74 17.74
N ASP A 243 15.23 -9.03 18.95
CA ASP A 243 15.20 -8.12 20.10
C ASP A 243 14.61 -6.73 19.75
N LEU A 244 13.48 -6.73 19.04
CA LEU A 244 12.88 -5.50 18.52
C LEU A 244 11.93 -4.86 19.56
N PRO A 245 12.08 -3.56 19.86
CA PRO A 245 11.22 -2.86 20.82
C PRO A 245 9.88 -2.47 20.19
N LEU A 246 8.92 -3.41 20.17
CA LEU A 246 7.58 -3.23 19.59
C LEU A 246 6.52 -2.87 20.66
N THR A 247 5.60 -1.96 20.33
CA THR A 247 4.34 -1.72 21.06
C THR A 247 3.17 -1.68 20.09
#